data_AF-A0A9W4S1K0-F1
#
_entry.id   AF-A0A9W4S1K0-F1
#
_cell.length_a   1.000
_cell.length_b   1.000
_cell.length_c   1.000
_cell.angle_alpha   90.00
_cell.angle_beta   90.00
_cell.angle_gamma   90.00
#
_symmetry.space_group_name_H-M   'P 1'
#
loop_
_entity.id
_entity.type
_entity.pdbx_description
1 polymer ?
#
loop_
_entity_poly.entity_id
_entity_poly.type
_entity_poly.pdbx_seq_one_letter_code
_entity_poly.pdbx_strand_id
1 'polypeptide(L)'
;MSVVIIVFDHRRRLIGLPNSYESLIQKARTEFNLGDADLLVQFIPPSWTKRSSLILLPTTPSPTKASFSSPSCTHRHWEFSILYPIVEPTILSGKSSAKWQVSVSPDGTLETLEASGPNLECSYLFWEAEAVAGDSIAPELFFNFPFNPQRPLLCFKGPTALILSFDDFLPYLEKVLQTLTLTPAMRTEFIVYWLPKFMKIRDRGQDIAFDFVPQLDFQKVAHLEIEPRPDTVARVFLIFRGAFKQTHGQKTLAELEAIDWSARIGIDVAGMKDTSTFRALEWGGMEVITV
;
A
#
# COMPACT_ATOMS: atom_id res chain seq x y z
N MET A 1 20.26 -0.81 12.45
CA MET A 1 21.26 0.16 11.96
C MET A 1 20.62 0.92 10.81
N SER A 2 20.52 2.24 10.92
CA SER A 2 20.09 3.09 9.80
C SER A 2 21.30 3.30 8.88
N VAL A 3 21.08 3.18 7.57
CA VAL A 3 22.14 3.15 6.56
C VAL A 3 21.77 4.16 5.48
N VAL A 4 22.76 4.90 4.96
CA VAL A 4 22.57 5.84 3.85
C VAL A 4 23.10 5.17 2.60
N ILE A 5 22.23 4.93 1.61
CA ILE A 5 22.69 4.54 0.28
C ILE A 5 23.01 5.80 -0.50
N ILE A 6 24.24 5.89 -1.01
CA ILE A 6 24.58 6.89 -2.02
C ILE A 6 24.40 6.26 -3.40
N VAL A 7 23.78 7.02 -4.30
CA VAL A 7 23.60 6.66 -5.70
C VAL A 7 24.35 7.68 -6.54
N PHE A 8 25.23 7.21 -7.42
CA PHE A 8 25.93 8.04 -8.40
C PHE A 8 25.82 7.36 -9.77
N ASP A 9 25.10 8.01 -10.69
CA ASP A 9 24.72 7.42 -11.98
C ASP A 9 24.03 6.04 -11.78
N HIS A 10 24.54 4.96 -12.36
CA HIS A 10 23.99 3.61 -12.17
C HIS A 10 24.58 2.86 -10.96
N ARG A 11 25.58 3.43 -10.28
CA ARG A 11 26.29 2.76 -9.18
C ARG A 11 25.61 3.08 -7.84
N ARG A 12 25.51 2.07 -6.98
CA ARG A 12 24.98 2.19 -5.61
C ARG A 12 26.03 1.67 -4.63
N ARG A 13 26.24 2.41 -3.54
CA ARG A 13 27.13 2.00 -2.44
C ARG A 13 26.42 2.21 -1.12
N LEU A 14 26.48 1.19 -0.28
CA LEU A 14 25.86 1.18 1.01
C LEU A 14 26.80 1.81 2.03
N ILE A 15 26.40 2.93 2.63
CA ILE A 15 27.27 3.69 3.55
C ILE A 15 26.65 3.66 4.94
N GLY A 16 27.44 3.22 5.93
CA GLY A 16 27.04 3.34 7.34
C GLY A 16 26.79 4.81 7.72
N LEU A 17 25.95 5.07 8.71
CA LEU A 17 25.53 6.42 9.10
C LEU A 17 26.74 7.37 9.24
N PRO A 18 26.89 8.38 8.37
CA PRO A 18 27.95 9.35 8.51
C PRO A 18 27.61 10.31 9.66
N ASN A 19 28.62 10.64 10.47
CA ASN A 19 28.45 11.51 11.64
C ASN A 19 28.36 13.00 11.24
N SER A 20 28.64 13.35 9.98
CA SER A 20 28.57 14.71 9.43
C SER A 20 28.39 14.70 7.91
N TYR A 21 27.93 15.82 7.35
CA TYR A 21 27.85 16.03 5.90
C TYR A 21 29.23 15.90 5.22
N GLU A 22 30.27 16.46 5.83
CA GLU A 22 31.64 16.35 5.32
C GLU A 22 32.11 14.89 5.25
N SER A 23 31.80 14.09 6.28
CA SER A 23 32.10 12.66 6.29
C SER A 23 31.32 11.89 5.20
N LEU A 24 30.07 12.25 4.95
CA LEU A 24 29.26 11.68 3.86
C LEU A 24 29.90 11.97 2.49
N ILE A 25 30.28 13.23 2.25
CA ILE A 25 30.92 13.67 1.00
C ILE A 25 32.25 12.97 0.77
N GLN A 26 33.11 12.90 1.80
CA GLN A 26 34.41 12.26 1.68
C GLN A 26 34.27 10.76 1.39
N LYS A 27 33.35 10.07 2.06
CA LYS A 27 33.03 8.67 1.76
C LYS A 27 32.48 8.49 0.35
N ALA A 28 31.59 9.37 -0.11
CA ALA A 28 31.09 9.33 -1.49
C ALA A 28 32.22 9.43 -2.51
N ARG A 29 33.17 10.35 -2.28
CA ARG A 29 34.34 10.52 -3.16
C ARG A 29 35.21 9.28 -3.21
N THR A 30 35.47 8.66 -2.06
CA THR A 30 36.27 7.42 -1.96
C THR A 30 35.55 6.22 -2.60
N GLU A 31 34.30 5.98 -2.26
CA GLU A 31 33.55 4.78 -2.70
C GLU A 31 33.25 4.76 -4.21
N PHE A 32 33.19 5.94 -4.83
CA PHE A 32 32.85 6.10 -6.25
C PHE A 32 34.00 6.63 -7.11
N ASN A 33 35.17 6.90 -6.54
CA ASN A 33 36.35 7.48 -7.21
C ASN A 33 36.03 8.79 -7.95
N LEU A 34 35.43 9.75 -7.25
CA LEU A 34 34.87 10.97 -7.87
C LEU A 34 35.83 12.18 -7.91
N GLY A 35 37.05 12.06 -7.35
CA GLY A 35 38.02 13.16 -7.31
C GLY A 35 37.45 14.43 -6.66
N ASP A 36 37.70 15.58 -7.29
CA ASP A 36 37.23 16.90 -6.84
C ASP A 36 35.91 17.37 -7.44
N ALA A 37 35.12 16.46 -8.04
CA ALA A 37 33.83 16.82 -8.61
C ALA A 37 32.89 17.46 -7.56
N ASP A 38 32.11 18.45 -8.01
CA ASP A 38 31.01 19.01 -7.24
C ASP A 38 29.93 17.95 -7.05
N LEU A 39 29.54 17.72 -5.79
CA LEU A 39 28.55 16.71 -5.42
C LEU A 39 27.28 17.39 -4.93
N LEU A 40 26.17 17.15 -5.63
CA LEU A 40 24.84 17.46 -5.13
C LEU A 40 24.34 16.27 -4.31
N VAL A 41 24.19 16.45 -3.01
CA VAL A 41 23.59 15.44 -2.13
C VAL A 41 22.10 15.72 -2.02
N GLN A 42 21.29 14.89 -2.67
CA GLN A 42 19.85 14.89 -2.49
C GLN A 42 19.46 13.79 -1.50
N PHE A 43 18.91 14.16 -0.35
CA PHE A 43 18.23 13.21 0.51
C PHE A 43 16.85 12.93 -0.07
N ILE A 44 16.69 11.75 -0.67
CA ILE A 44 15.38 11.25 -1.06
C ILE A 44 14.92 10.36 0.10
N PRO A 45 14.04 10.84 0.99
CA PRO A 45 13.43 9.94 1.96
C PRO A 45 12.77 8.80 1.18
N PRO A 46 12.85 7.54 1.64
CA PRO A 46 12.03 6.50 1.07
C PRO A 46 10.57 6.94 1.21
N SER A 47 9.93 7.31 0.10
CA SER A 47 8.50 7.56 0.07
C SER A 47 7.81 6.20 0.02
N TRP A 48 7.02 5.90 1.05
CA TRP A 48 6.19 4.71 1.07
C TRP A 48 4.90 5.02 0.31
N THR A 49 4.87 4.69 -0.97
CA THR A 49 3.67 4.91 -1.78
C THR A 49 2.70 3.76 -1.58
N LYS A 50 1.51 4.11 -1.09
CA LYS A 50 0.33 3.26 -1.06
C LYS A 50 -0.50 3.49 -2.31
N ARG A 51 -1.15 2.43 -2.80
CA ARG A 51 -1.97 2.44 -4.02
C ARG A 51 -3.20 1.56 -3.84
N SER A 52 -4.40 2.03 -4.17
CA SER A 52 -5.64 1.26 -3.97
C SER A 52 -6.76 1.61 -4.96
N SER A 53 -7.56 0.60 -5.30
CA SER A 53 -8.76 0.68 -6.12
C SER A 53 -9.98 0.24 -5.30
N LEU A 54 -11.09 0.97 -5.39
CA LEU A 54 -12.37 0.68 -4.74
C LEU A 54 -13.44 0.40 -5.79
N ILE A 55 -14.05 -0.78 -5.67
CA ILE A 55 -15.12 -1.30 -6.52
C ILE A 55 -16.40 -1.35 -5.70
N LEU A 56 -17.49 -0.89 -6.28
CA LEU A 56 -18.82 -0.82 -5.66
C LEU A 56 -19.79 -1.70 -6.45
N LEU A 57 -20.56 -2.54 -5.76
CA LEU A 57 -21.44 -3.55 -6.38
C LEU A 57 -22.84 -3.52 -5.74
N PRO A 58 -23.68 -2.52 -6.08
CA PRO A 58 -25.05 -2.40 -5.58
C PRO A 58 -25.97 -3.41 -6.26
N THR A 59 -27.19 -3.57 -5.72
CA THR A 59 -28.22 -4.46 -6.27
C THR A 59 -29.07 -3.79 -7.35
N THR A 60 -29.15 -2.46 -7.30
CA THR A 60 -29.85 -1.61 -8.27
C THR A 60 -29.05 -0.34 -8.52
N PRO A 61 -29.17 0.28 -9.72
CA PRO A 61 -28.55 1.57 -9.98
C PRO A 61 -28.88 2.59 -8.90
N SER A 62 -27.88 3.17 -8.26
CA SER A 62 -28.10 4.18 -7.22
C SER A 62 -26.95 5.18 -7.11
N PRO A 63 -27.26 6.46 -6.81
CA PRO A 63 -26.24 7.44 -6.47
C PRO A 63 -25.57 7.02 -5.16
N THR A 64 -24.25 6.89 -5.22
CA THR A 64 -23.37 6.51 -4.12
C THR A 64 -22.30 7.58 -3.92
N LYS A 65 -22.11 7.99 -2.67
CA LYS A 65 -21.01 8.86 -2.25
C LYS A 65 -19.95 7.99 -1.60
N ALA A 66 -18.71 8.13 -2.04
CA ALA A 66 -17.57 7.47 -1.41
C ALA A 66 -16.59 8.55 -0.96
N SER A 67 -16.08 8.43 0.26
CA SER A 67 -15.07 9.35 0.78
C SER A 67 -13.94 8.61 1.47
N PHE A 68 -12.73 9.09 1.18
CA PHE A 68 -11.51 8.64 1.81
C PHE A 68 -10.95 9.79 2.63
N SER A 69 -10.55 9.52 3.86
CA SER A 69 -9.89 10.53 4.69
C SER A 69 -8.80 9.92 5.55
N SER A 70 -7.79 10.74 5.86
CA SER A 70 -6.89 10.42 6.95
C SER A 70 -7.70 10.53 8.27
N PRO A 71 -7.76 9.48 9.10
CA PRO A 71 -8.55 9.48 10.33
C PRO A 71 -8.09 10.56 11.31
N SER A 72 -8.97 10.89 12.27
CA SER A 72 -8.70 11.90 13.28
C SER A 72 -7.73 11.41 14.36
N CYS A 73 -6.47 11.25 14.00
CA CYS A 73 -5.38 11.39 14.95
C CYS A 73 -4.64 12.68 14.63
N THR A 74 -3.96 13.22 15.63
CA THR A 74 -3.20 14.48 15.61
C THR A 74 -2.06 14.55 14.58
N HIS A 75 -1.99 13.62 13.62
CA HIS A 75 -0.90 13.45 12.66
C HIS A 75 -1.43 13.08 11.27
N ARG A 76 -0.84 13.68 10.23
CA ARG A 76 -1.03 13.25 8.83
C ARG A 76 -0.30 11.94 8.60
N HIS A 77 -1.02 10.87 8.25
CA HIS A 77 -0.42 9.60 7.87
C HIS A 77 -0.15 9.50 6.36
N TRP A 78 -0.97 10.17 5.56
CA TRP A 78 -0.98 10.07 4.11
C TRP A 78 -1.14 11.45 3.46
N GLU A 79 -0.47 11.65 2.34
CA GLU A 79 -0.69 12.76 1.42
C GLU A 79 -1.10 12.17 0.06
N PHE A 80 -2.29 12.53 -0.44
CA PHE A 80 -2.77 12.03 -1.72
C PHE A 80 -1.85 12.47 -2.84
N SER A 81 -1.44 11.54 -3.69
CA SER A 81 -0.60 11.81 -4.86
C SER A 81 -1.36 11.62 -6.16
N ILE A 82 -2.30 10.67 -6.21
CA ILE A 82 -3.16 10.41 -7.38
C ILE A 82 -4.58 10.15 -6.91
N LEU A 83 -5.54 10.76 -7.58
CA LEU A 83 -6.98 10.57 -7.36
C LEU A 83 -7.63 10.39 -8.73
N TYR A 84 -8.40 9.33 -8.91
CA TYR A 84 -9.13 9.07 -10.14
C TYR A 84 -10.50 8.42 -9.86
N PRO A 85 -11.59 8.85 -10.50
CA PRO A 85 -11.74 10.08 -11.30
C PRO A 85 -11.25 11.33 -10.57
N ILE A 86 -10.86 12.36 -11.32
CA ILE A 86 -10.16 13.53 -10.75
C ILE A 86 -11.10 14.25 -9.79
N VAL A 87 -10.66 14.39 -8.53
CA VAL A 87 -11.31 15.20 -7.50
C VAL A 87 -10.26 15.98 -6.73
N GLU A 88 -10.61 17.18 -6.28
CA GLU A 88 -9.71 18.02 -5.48
C GLU A 88 -9.74 17.55 -4.01
N PRO A 89 -8.58 17.17 -3.42
CA PRO A 89 -8.54 16.79 -2.02
C PRO A 89 -8.76 18.02 -1.14
N THR A 90 -9.63 17.88 -0.14
CA THR A 90 -9.84 18.91 0.87
C THR A 90 -8.94 18.66 2.07
N ILE A 91 -8.26 19.70 2.55
CA ILE A 91 -7.43 19.64 3.76
C ILE A 91 -8.06 20.49 4.85
N LEU A 92 -8.51 19.87 5.95
CA LEU A 92 -9.11 20.56 7.10
C LEU A 92 -8.47 20.09 8.40
N SER A 93 -7.97 21.03 9.20
CA SER A 93 -7.34 20.76 10.51
C SER A 93 -6.27 19.66 10.45
N GLY A 94 -5.46 19.68 9.39
CA GLY A 94 -4.42 18.67 9.19
C GLY A 94 -4.90 17.36 8.58
N LYS A 95 -6.20 17.14 8.36
CA LYS A 95 -6.72 15.92 7.71
C LYS A 95 -6.89 16.14 6.22
N SER A 96 -6.40 15.21 5.41
CA SER A 96 -6.68 15.19 3.97
C SER A 96 -7.86 14.27 3.70
N SER A 97 -8.79 14.71 2.85
CA SER A 97 -9.94 13.91 2.42
C SER A 97 -10.24 14.09 0.94
N ALA A 98 -10.61 13.01 0.25
CA ALA A 98 -11.09 13.00 -1.12
C ALA A 98 -12.51 12.43 -1.14
N LYS A 99 -13.40 13.02 -1.94
CA LYS A 99 -14.81 12.65 -2.00
C LYS A 99 -15.25 12.50 -3.45
N TRP A 100 -15.90 11.39 -3.74
CA TRP A 100 -16.52 11.10 -5.03
C TRP A 100 -18.04 10.99 -4.85
N GLN A 101 -18.76 11.48 -5.85
CA GLN A 101 -20.17 11.18 -6.04
C GLN A 101 -20.30 10.45 -7.37
N VAL A 102 -20.84 9.25 -7.34
CA VAL A 102 -20.95 8.37 -8.50
C VAL A 102 -22.33 7.74 -8.54
N SER A 103 -22.87 7.49 -9.72
CA SER A 103 -23.93 6.51 -9.92
C SER A 103 -23.28 5.15 -10.16
N VAL A 104 -23.78 4.11 -9.50
CA VAL A 104 -23.19 2.77 -9.62
C VAL A 104 -24.21 1.80 -10.19
N SER A 105 -23.86 1.15 -11.29
CA SER A 105 -24.65 0.08 -11.90
C SER A 105 -24.41 -1.26 -11.21
N PRO A 106 -25.37 -2.23 -11.27
CA PRO A 106 -25.21 -3.53 -10.60
C PRO A 106 -24.03 -4.38 -11.08
N ASP A 107 -23.52 -4.11 -12.27
CA ASP A 107 -22.31 -4.74 -12.82
C ASP A 107 -21.00 -4.13 -12.27
N GLY A 108 -21.10 -3.06 -11.48
CA GLY A 108 -19.98 -2.34 -10.88
C GLY A 108 -19.47 -1.16 -11.69
N THR A 109 -20.08 -0.86 -12.84
CA THR A 109 -19.75 0.32 -13.63
C THR A 109 -20.13 1.59 -12.87
N LEU A 110 -19.20 2.54 -12.77
CA LEU A 110 -19.37 3.81 -12.09
C LEU A 110 -19.50 4.94 -13.12
N GLU A 111 -20.42 5.86 -12.88
CA GLU A 111 -20.55 7.10 -13.64
C GLU A 111 -20.39 8.29 -12.68
N THR A 112 -19.45 9.21 -12.94
CA THR A 112 -19.27 10.38 -12.08
C THR A 112 -20.46 11.32 -12.14
N LEU A 113 -20.86 11.87 -11.00
CA LEU A 113 -21.93 12.84 -10.88
C LEU A 113 -21.33 14.24 -10.65
N GLU A 114 -20.82 14.84 -11.73
CA GLU A 114 -20.20 16.16 -11.69
C GLU A 114 -21.24 17.27 -11.92
N ALA A 115 -21.08 18.41 -11.25
CA ALA A 115 -21.98 19.56 -11.43
C ALA A 115 -21.64 20.39 -12.69
N SER A 116 -20.39 20.30 -13.18
CA SER A 116 -19.84 21.27 -14.14
C SER A 116 -19.02 20.64 -15.30
N GLY A 117 -19.06 19.32 -15.47
CA GLY A 117 -18.30 18.59 -16.49
C GLY A 117 -19.04 17.35 -17.01
N PRO A 118 -18.52 16.68 -18.06
CA PRO A 118 -19.13 15.45 -18.56
C PRO A 118 -19.00 14.34 -17.53
N ASN A 119 -20.05 13.54 -17.40
CA ASN A 119 -20.00 12.32 -16.62
C ASN A 119 -18.96 11.36 -17.23
N LEU A 120 -18.09 10.81 -16.40
CA LEU A 120 -17.08 9.86 -16.78
C LEU A 120 -17.50 8.46 -16.33
N GLU A 121 -17.51 7.53 -17.27
CA GLU A 121 -17.68 6.11 -16.99
C GLU A 121 -16.32 5.51 -16.58
N CYS A 122 -16.28 4.80 -15.44
CA CYS A 122 -15.08 4.15 -14.93
C CYS A 122 -15.41 2.85 -14.19
N SER A 123 -14.46 1.93 -14.10
CA SER A 123 -14.65 0.62 -13.46
C SER A 123 -14.42 0.64 -11.95
N TYR A 124 -13.74 1.65 -11.41
CA TYR A 124 -13.43 1.79 -9.98
C TYR A 124 -12.99 3.21 -9.64
N LEU A 125 -13.07 3.54 -8.35
CA LEU A 125 -12.41 4.72 -7.77
C LEU A 125 -10.98 4.34 -7.39
N PHE A 126 -10.03 5.24 -7.61
CA PHE A 126 -8.62 4.98 -7.42
C PHE A 126 -7.97 6.09 -6.63
N TRP A 127 -7.09 5.69 -5.70
CA TRP A 127 -6.28 6.63 -4.96
C TRP A 127 -4.89 6.09 -4.64
N GLU A 128 -3.90 6.96 -4.79
CA GLU A 128 -2.54 6.78 -4.27
C GLU A 128 -2.24 7.84 -3.21
N ALA A 129 -1.39 7.45 -2.27
CA ALA A 129 -0.88 8.38 -1.29
C ALA A 129 0.55 8.04 -0.88
N GLU A 130 1.29 9.06 -0.50
CA GLU A 130 2.61 8.92 0.10
C GLU A 130 2.49 9.01 1.62
N ALA A 131 3.21 8.15 2.33
CA ALA A 131 3.31 8.26 3.77
C ALA A 131 4.07 9.54 4.14
N VAL A 132 3.43 10.42 4.92
CA VAL A 132 4.07 11.67 5.34
C VAL A 132 5.22 11.35 6.29
N ALA A 133 6.40 11.93 6.04
CA ALA A 133 7.53 11.80 6.96
C ALA A 133 7.11 12.35 8.33
N GLY A 134 7.16 11.52 9.38
CA GLY A 134 6.78 11.97 10.71
C GLY A 134 7.72 13.08 11.18
N ASP A 135 7.14 14.18 11.67
CA ASP A 135 7.91 15.17 12.42
C ASP A 135 8.63 14.44 13.57
N SER A 136 9.95 14.63 13.62
CA SER A 136 10.79 13.99 14.62
C SER A 136 10.25 14.29 16.04
N ILE A 137 10.37 13.29 16.93
CA ILE A 137 10.13 13.37 18.38
C ILE A 137 8.66 13.19 18.81
N ALA A 138 8.08 12.02 18.59
CA ALA A 138 7.13 11.46 19.56
C ALA A 138 7.79 10.23 20.20
N PRO A 139 8.07 10.23 21.53
CA PRO A 139 8.60 9.05 22.20
C PRO A 139 7.67 7.87 21.96
N GLU A 140 8.25 6.68 21.95
CA GLU A 140 7.69 5.39 21.48
C GLU A 140 6.36 4.92 22.12
N LEU A 141 5.71 5.77 22.90
CA LEU A 141 4.63 5.45 23.84
C LEU A 141 3.21 5.72 23.32
N PHE A 142 2.99 6.38 22.18
CA PHE A 142 1.63 6.87 21.86
C PHE A 142 0.85 6.15 20.76
N PHE A 143 1.41 5.24 19.97
CA PHE A 143 0.62 4.60 18.90
C PHE A 143 0.94 3.12 18.72
N ASN A 144 0.37 2.28 19.59
CA ASN A 144 0.26 0.83 19.39
C ASN A 144 -0.81 0.52 18.30
N PHE A 145 -0.64 1.06 17.09
CA PHE A 145 -1.40 0.58 15.94
C PHE A 145 -0.68 -0.62 15.34
N PRO A 146 -1.35 -1.76 15.10
CA PRO A 146 -0.74 -2.91 14.44
C PRO A 146 -0.18 -2.60 13.05
N PHE A 147 -0.74 -1.60 12.35
CA PHE A 147 -0.21 -1.04 11.12
C PHE A 147 0.03 0.47 11.24
N ASN A 148 1.24 0.92 10.92
CA ASN A 148 1.60 2.34 10.83
C ASN A 148 2.35 2.60 9.51
N PRO A 149 1.80 3.41 8.59
CA PRO A 149 2.41 3.65 7.28
C PRO A 149 3.72 4.46 7.34
N GLN A 150 3.98 5.16 8.44
CA GLN A 150 5.26 5.85 8.69
C GLN A 150 6.33 4.91 9.24
N ARG A 151 5.93 3.75 9.78
CA ARG A 151 6.84 2.71 10.31
C ARG A 151 6.47 1.31 9.77
N PRO A 152 6.38 1.13 8.45
CA PRO A 152 5.83 -0.09 7.86
C PRO A 152 6.72 -1.32 8.06
N LEU A 153 8.00 -1.12 8.38
CA LEU A 153 8.92 -2.20 8.76
C LEU A 153 8.51 -2.95 10.04
N LEU A 154 7.65 -2.35 10.88
CA LEU A 154 7.13 -3.04 12.08
C LEU A 154 6.30 -4.27 11.72
N CYS A 155 5.64 -4.28 10.55
CA CYS A 155 4.87 -5.43 10.07
C CYS A 155 5.75 -6.66 9.78
N PHE A 156 7.06 -6.48 9.63
CA PHE A 156 8.02 -7.54 9.33
C PHE A 156 8.94 -7.87 10.53
N LYS A 157 8.67 -7.35 11.73
CA LYS A 157 9.46 -7.65 12.92
C LYS A 157 8.97 -8.95 13.58
N GLY A 158 9.85 -9.95 13.67
CA GLY A 158 9.60 -11.22 14.36
C GLY A 158 9.53 -12.43 13.43
N PRO A 159 9.26 -13.64 13.95
CA PRO A 159 9.21 -14.90 13.18
C PRO A 159 7.95 -15.04 12.29
N THR A 160 7.22 -13.95 12.07
CA THR A 160 5.93 -13.91 11.36
C THR A 160 6.06 -13.45 9.91
N ALA A 161 7.25 -13.01 9.47
CA ALA A 161 7.47 -12.59 8.09
C ALA A 161 7.30 -13.78 7.15
N LEU A 162 6.30 -13.69 6.26
CA LEU A 162 6.03 -14.70 5.25
C LEU A 162 6.92 -14.38 4.05
N ILE A 163 7.83 -15.29 3.70
CA ILE A 163 8.83 -15.05 2.66
C ILE A 163 8.73 -16.15 1.62
N LEU A 164 8.55 -15.78 0.36
CA LEU A 164 8.52 -16.69 -0.78
C LEU A 164 9.48 -16.23 -1.86
N SER A 165 10.02 -17.18 -2.61
CA SER A 165 10.70 -16.87 -3.87
C SER A 165 9.73 -16.17 -4.82
N PHE A 166 10.22 -15.43 -5.81
CA PHE A 166 9.35 -14.81 -6.81
C PHE A 166 8.45 -15.85 -7.52
N ASP A 167 9.02 -17.01 -7.86
CA ASP A 167 8.34 -18.07 -8.61
C ASP A 167 7.24 -18.74 -7.78
N ASP A 168 7.44 -18.88 -6.46
CA ASP A 168 6.40 -19.40 -5.56
C ASP A 168 5.38 -18.33 -5.15
N PHE A 169 5.82 -17.07 -5.07
CA PHE A 169 4.99 -15.97 -4.57
C PHE A 169 3.82 -15.64 -5.50
N LEU A 170 4.04 -15.57 -6.82
CA LEU A 170 2.96 -15.18 -7.74
C LEU A 170 1.79 -16.18 -7.78
N PRO A 171 2.03 -17.50 -7.95
CA PRO A 171 0.94 -18.49 -7.89
C PRO A 171 0.26 -18.53 -6.51
N TYR A 172 1.04 -18.34 -5.45
CA TYR A 172 0.49 -18.28 -4.09
C TYR A 172 -0.41 -17.05 -3.90
N LEU A 173 0.03 -15.86 -4.34
CA LEU A 173 -0.74 -14.63 -4.26
C LEU A 173 -2.06 -14.74 -5.03
N GLU A 174 -2.04 -15.30 -6.25
CA GLU A 174 -3.26 -15.54 -7.05
C GLU A 174 -4.28 -16.40 -6.29
N LYS A 175 -3.82 -17.52 -5.69
CA LYS A 175 -4.66 -18.38 -4.84
C LYS A 175 -5.24 -17.62 -3.65
N VAL A 176 -4.42 -16.85 -2.93
CA VAL A 176 -4.89 -16.08 -1.77
C VAL A 176 -5.95 -15.06 -2.18
N LEU A 177 -5.69 -14.27 -3.22
CA LEU A 177 -6.67 -13.27 -3.70
C LEU A 177 -7.98 -13.92 -4.14
N GLN A 178 -7.94 -15.14 -4.70
CA GLN A 178 -9.15 -15.90 -5.03
C GLN A 178 -9.96 -16.28 -3.77
N THR A 179 -9.29 -16.69 -2.68
CA THR A 179 -9.98 -16.97 -1.40
C THR A 179 -10.60 -15.72 -0.79
N LEU A 180 -10.01 -14.54 -1.06
CA LEU A 180 -10.48 -13.24 -0.61
C LEU A 180 -11.58 -12.63 -1.50
N THR A 181 -12.22 -13.44 -2.33
CA THR A 181 -13.37 -13.08 -3.18
C THR A 181 -13.08 -12.19 -4.39
N LEU A 182 -11.81 -11.88 -4.69
CA LEU A 182 -11.49 -11.13 -5.91
C LEU A 182 -11.80 -11.97 -7.16
N THR A 183 -12.48 -11.36 -8.12
CA THR A 183 -12.78 -11.97 -9.44
C THR A 183 -11.50 -12.12 -10.27
N PRO A 184 -11.48 -12.96 -11.33
CA PRO A 184 -10.31 -13.09 -12.19
C PRO A 184 -9.79 -11.75 -12.76
N ALA A 185 -10.70 -10.83 -13.12
CA ALA A 185 -10.34 -9.49 -13.60
C ALA A 185 -9.64 -8.68 -12.50
N MET A 186 -10.22 -8.62 -11.29
CA MET A 186 -9.63 -7.90 -10.16
C MET A 186 -8.25 -8.44 -9.77
N ARG A 187 -8.07 -9.78 -9.77
CA ARG A 187 -6.78 -10.40 -9.44
C ARG A 187 -5.73 -10.13 -10.50
N THR A 188 -6.11 -10.21 -11.78
CA THR A 188 -5.23 -9.88 -12.89
C THR A 188 -4.75 -8.44 -12.77
N GLU A 189 -5.66 -7.51 -12.50
CA GLU A 189 -5.32 -6.09 -12.33
C GLU A 189 -4.39 -5.88 -11.12
N PHE A 190 -4.73 -6.47 -9.96
CA PHE A 190 -3.89 -6.42 -8.76
C PHE A 190 -2.47 -6.89 -9.06
N ILE A 191 -2.32 -8.06 -9.69
CA ILE A 191 -1.02 -8.66 -9.98
C ILE A 191 -0.28 -7.82 -11.00
N VAL A 192 -0.88 -7.49 -12.14
CA VAL A 192 -0.23 -6.72 -13.21
C VAL A 192 0.27 -5.37 -12.69
N TYR A 193 -0.51 -4.72 -11.83
CA TYR A 193 -0.14 -3.45 -11.25
C TYR A 193 1.12 -3.53 -10.36
N TRP A 194 1.23 -4.56 -9.53
CA TRP A 194 2.38 -4.74 -8.63
C TRP A 194 3.55 -5.54 -9.24
N LEU A 195 3.31 -6.26 -10.34
CA LEU A 195 4.29 -7.13 -11.00
C LEU A 195 5.61 -6.42 -11.32
N PRO A 196 5.66 -5.17 -11.83
CA PRO A 196 6.93 -4.47 -12.06
C PRO A 196 7.78 -4.33 -10.78
N LYS A 197 7.15 -4.14 -9.61
CA LYS A 197 7.85 -4.04 -8.32
C LYS A 197 8.33 -5.40 -7.84
N PHE A 198 7.52 -6.45 -7.99
CA PHE A 198 7.94 -7.82 -7.69
C PHE A 198 9.13 -8.27 -8.56
N MET A 199 9.09 -7.96 -9.87
CA MET A 199 10.20 -8.24 -10.78
C MET A 199 11.47 -7.49 -10.37
N LYS A 200 11.36 -6.21 -10.01
CA LYS A 200 12.51 -5.41 -9.52
C LYS A 200 13.14 -5.99 -8.25
N ILE A 201 12.34 -6.57 -7.35
CA ILE A 201 12.82 -7.29 -6.16
C ILE A 201 13.59 -8.54 -6.60
N ARG A 202 13.00 -9.37 -7.46
CA ARG A 202 13.64 -10.58 -8.01
C ARG A 202 14.95 -10.27 -8.72
N ASP A 203 14.98 -9.24 -9.56
CA ASP A 203 16.15 -8.84 -10.36
C ASP A 203 17.33 -8.36 -9.47
N ARG A 204 17.05 -8.02 -8.20
CA ARG A 204 18.07 -7.75 -7.16
C ARG A 204 18.53 -9.01 -6.43
N GLY A 205 18.07 -10.19 -6.82
CA GLY A 205 18.36 -11.46 -6.16
C GLY A 205 17.65 -11.63 -4.81
N GLN A 206 16.52 -10.95 -4.61
CA GLN A 206 15.75 -10.97 -3.37
C GLN A 206 14.48 -11.82 -3.51
N ASP A 207 14.08 -12.44 -2.40
CA ASP A 207 12.77 -13.06 -2.21
C ASP A 207 11.75 -12.00 -1.75
N ILE A 208 10.46 -12.32 -1.80
CA ILE A 208 9.37 -11.42 -1.43
C ILE A 208 8.91 -11.75 -0.02
N ALA A 209 9.14 -10.84 0.92
CA ALA A 209 8.50 -10.87 2.22
C ALA A 209 7.19 -10.08 2.16
N PHE A 210 6.09 -10.64 2.67
CA PHE A 210 4.77 -10.03 2.56
C PHE A 210 3.85 -10.34 3.75
N ASP A 211 2.79 -9.55 3.87
CA ASP A 211 1.62 -9.82 4.72
C ASP A 211 0.40 -9.08 4.17
N PHE A 212 -0.80 -9.40 4.67
CA PHE A 212 -1.98 -8.58 4.46
C PHE A 212 -2.36 -7.83 5.74
N VAL A 213 -2.62 -6.53 5.61
CA VAL A 213 -3.00 -5.69 6.75
C VAL A 213 -4.46 -5.99 7.13
N PRO A 214 -4.77 -6.29 8.41
CA PRO A 214 -6.15 -6.44 8.86
C PRO A 214 -6.99 -5.20 8.55
N GLN A 215 -8.22 -5.40 8.05
CA GLN A 215 -9.02 -4.28 7.55
C GLN A 215 -9.36 -3.24 8.64
N LEU A 216 -9.51 -3.70 9.89
CA LEU A 216 -9.74 -2.82 11.05
C LEU A 216 -8.54 -1.93 11.35
N ASP A 217 -7.32 -2.42 11.14
CA ASP A 217 -6.11 -1.62 11.34
C ASP A 217 -5.88 -0.67 10.17
N PHE A 218 -6.20 -1.11 8.96
CA PHE A 218 -6.15 -0.25 7.79
C PHE A 218 -7.17 0.91 7.87
N GLN A 219 -8.39 0.67 8.38
CA GLN A 219 -9.39 1.72 8.65
C GLN A 219 -8.89 2.81 9.61
N LYS A 220 -8.01 2.46 10.56
CA LYS A 220 -7.42 3.41 11.53
C LYS A 220 -6.40 4.36 10.92
N VAL A 221 -5.92 4.12 9.70
CA VAL A 221 -4.96 5.00 9.01
C VAL A 221 -5.47 5.49 7.66
N ALA A 222 -6.47 4.84 7.09
CA ALA A 222 -7.14 5.20 5.83
C ALA A 222 -8.64 4.98 5.99
N HIS A 223 -9.34 6.00 6.47
CA HIS A 223 -10.77 5.92 6.73
C HIS A 223 -11.55 5.92 5.40
N LEU A 224 -12.37 4.89 5.21
CA LEU A 224 -13.31 4.78 4.10
C LEU A 224 -14.74 4.89 4.64
N GLU A 225 -15.53 5.77 4.03
CA GLU A 225 -16.95 5.96 4.27
C GLU A 225 -17.71 5.93 2.94
N ILE A 226 -18.79 5.16 2.87
CA ILE A 226 -19.62 4.96 1.66
C ILE A 226 -21.09 5.16 2.05
N GLU A 227 -21.82 5.96 1.27
CA GLU A 227 -23.25 6.23 1.42
C GLU A 227 -24.00 5.97 0.10
N PRO A 228 -25.06 5.13 0.06
CA PRO A 228 -25.60 4.37 1.18
C PRO A 228 -24.58 3.36 1.72
N ARG A 229 -24.74 2.94 2.96
CA ARG A 229 -23.79 2.00 3.59
C ARG A 229 -23.89 0.63 2.90
N PRO A 230 -22.78 0.04 2.40
CA PRO A 230 -22.77 -1.33 1.92
C PRO A 230 -23.10 -2.32 3.04
N ASP A 231 -23.78 -3.41 2.69
CA ASP A 231 -24.04 -4.54 3.58
C ASP A 231 -22.74 -5.26 3.96
N THR A 232 -21.79 -5.33 3.01
CA THR A 232 -20.46 -5.93 3.24
C THR A 232 -19.36 -5.10 2.59
N VAL A 233 -18.25 -4.94 3.31
CA VAL A 233 -17.03 -4.29 2.81
C VAL A 233 -15.85 -5.24 3.01
N ALA A 234 -15.06 -5.44 1.96
CA ALA A 234 -13.79 -6.16 2.02
C ALA A 234 -12.64 -5.24 1.63
N ARG A 235 -11.63 -5.11 2.49
CA ARG A 235 -10.42 -4.31 2.21
C ARG A 235 -9.18 -5.21 2.20
N VAL A 236 -8.65 -5.47 1.02
CA VAL A 236 -7.49 -6.34 0.79
C VAL A 236 -6.25 -5.47 0.56
N PHE A 237 -5.39 -5.36 1.58
CA PHE A 237 -4.21 -4.49 1.51
C PHE A 237 -2.91 -5.27 1.70
N LEU A 238 -2.17 -5.49 0.61
CA LEU A 238 -0.89 -6.21 0.62
C LEU A 238 0.25 -5.26 1.04
N ILE A 239 1.02 -5.66 2.05
CA ILE A 239 2.30 -5.03 2.36
C ILE A 239 3.42 -5.99 1.98
N PHE A 240 4.43 -5.52 1.25
CA PHE A 240 5.50 -6.40 0.78
C PHE A 240 6.85 -5.68 0.66
N ARG A 241 7.95 -6.45 0.64
CA ARG A 241 9.31 -5.95 0.43
C ARG A 241 10.26 -7.03 -0.08
N GLY A 242 11.42 -6.61 -0.57
CA GLY A 242 12.54 -7.51 -0.81
C GLY A 242 13.20 -7.98 0.48
N ALA A 243 13.49 -9.28 0.55
CA ALA A 243 14.22 -9.93 1.63
C ALA A 243 15.32 -10.84 1.07
N PHE A 244 16.45 -10.94 1.78
CA PHE A 244 17.52 -11.87 1.42
C PHE A 244 17.32 -13.21 2.14
N LYS A 245 17.69 -14.32 1.47
CA LYS A 245 17.50 -15.73 1.86
C LYS A 245 18.02 -16.16 3.26
N GLN A 246 18.69 -15.29 4.00
CA GLN A 246 19.31 -15.58 5.31
C GLN A 246 18.41 -15.24 6.51
N THR A 247 17.08 -15.26 6.34
CA THR A 247 16.15 -14.96 7.42
C THR A 247 15.73 -16.26 8.12
N HIS A 248 16.27 -16.50 9.32
CA HIS A 248 15.81 -17.58 10.20
C HIS A 248 14.29 -17.46 10.45
N GLY A 249 13.56 -18.60 10.42
CA GLY A 249 12.12 -18.66 10.72
C GLY A 249 11.18 -18.58 9.52
N GLN A 250 11.68 -18.84 8.30
CA GLN A 250 10.86 -18.88 7.09
C GLN A 250 9.86 -20.05 7.14
N LYS A 251 8.57 -19.73 7.01
CA LYS A 251 7.51 -20.74 6.86
C LYS A 251 7.65 -21.46 5.52
N THR A 252 7.39 -22.77 5.53
CA THR A 252 7.23 -23.58 4.33
C THR A 252 5.98 -23.15 3.55
N LEU A 253 5.93 -23.47 2.25
CA LEU A 253 4.75 -23.20 1.43
C LEU A 253 3.49 -23.87 2.01
N ALA A 254 3.60 -25.09 2.55
CA ALA A 254 2.48 -25.79 3.18
C ALA A 254 1.95 -25.05 4.42
N GLU A 255 2.83 -24.48 5.25
CA GLU A 255 2.42 -23.67 6.41
C GLU A 255 1.78 -22.35 5.99
N LEU A 256 2.14 -21.81 4.83
CA LEU A 256 1.51 -20.63 4.25
C LEU A 256 0.12 -20.96 3.67
N GLU A 257 0.00 -22.08 2.97
CA GLU A 257 -1.27 -22.56 2.41
C GLU A 257 -2.30 -22.90 3.51
N ALA A 258 -1.85 -23.20 4.73
CA ALA A 258 -2.73 -23.42 5.88
C ALA A 258 -3.29 -22.13 6.52
N ILE A 259 -2.85 -20.94 6.09
CA ILE A 259 -3.32 -19.67 6.65
C ILE A 259 -4.74 -19.36 6.16
N ASP A 260 -5.68 -19.20 7.09
CA ASP A 260 -6.97 -18.59 6.81
C ASP A 260 -6.82 -17.07 6.69
N TRP A 261 -6.58 -16.62 5.45
CA TRP A 261 -6.43 -15.20 5.15
C TRP A 261 -7.70 -14.40 5.38
N SER A 262 -8.88 -14.96 5.10
CA SER A 262 -10.15 -14.29 5.37
C SER A 262 -10.32 -13.97 6.85
N ALA A 263 -10.06 -14.94 7.74
CA ALA A 263 -10.14 -14.73 9.17
C ALA A 263 -9.04 -13.77 9.68
N ARG A 264 -7.80 -13.90 9.17
CA ARG A 264 -6.68 -13.05 9.56
C ARG A 264 -6.88 -11.58 9.17
N ILE A 265 -7.43 -11.32 7.99
CA ILE A 265 -7.70 -9.96 7.51
C ILE A 265 -9.02 -9.42 8.11
N GLY A 266 -9.96 -10.31 8.43
CA GLY A 266 -11.29 -10.00 8.92
C GLY A 266 -12.32 -9.76 7.82
N ILE A 267 -12.24 -10.50 6.71
CA ILE A 267 -13.14 -10.38 5.54
C ILE A 267 -14.32 -11.35 5.68
N ASP A 268 -15.54 -10.82 5.56
CA ASP A 268 -16.75 -11.63 5.45
C ASP A 268 -16.92 -12.17 4.02
N VAL A 269 -16.37 -13.36 3.78
CA VAL A 269 -16.43 -14.05 2.48
C VAL A 269 -17.85 -14.41 2.08
N ALA A 270 -18.73 -14.72 3.04
CA ALA A 270 -20.10 -15.09 2.73
C ALA A 270 -20.90 -13.88 2.25
N GLY A 271 -20.83 -12.76 2.99
CA GLY A 271 -21.43 -11.49 2.59
C GLY A 271 -20.91 -10.97 1.25
N MET A 272 -19.59 -11.08 1.00
CA MET A 272 -19.02 -10.67 -0.28
C MET A 272 -19.48 -11.54 -1.47
N LYS A 273 -19.92 -12.78 -1.25
CA LYS A 273 -20.46 -13.65 -2.30
C LYS A 273 -21.97 -13.46 -2.51
N ASP A 274 -22.67 -12.80 -1.60
CA ASP A 274 -24.10 -12.56 -1.71
C ASP A 274 -24.39 -11.42 -2.70
N THR A 275 -24.65 -11.77 -3.96
CA THR A 275 -24.96 -10.82 -5.02
C THR A 275 -26.32 -10.12 -4.86
N SER A 276 -27.12 -10.50 -3.86
CA SER A 276 -28.38 -9.84 -3.53
C SER A 276 -28.22 -8.65 -2.57
N THR A 277 -26.98 -8.34 -2.18
CA THR A 277 -26.65 -7.25 -1.25
C THR A 277 -25.73 -6.22 -1.89
N PHE A 278 -25.71 -5.00 -1.34
CA PHE A 278 -24.75 -3.98 -1.75
C PHE A 278 -23.38 -4.27 -1.11
N ARG A 279 -22.38 -4.53 -1.95
CA ARG A 279 -21.02 -4.87 -1.53
C ARG A 279 -20.00 -3.85 -2.00
N ALA A 280 -18.94 -3.66 -1.24
CA ALA A 280 -17.78 -2.87 -1.65
C ALA A 280 -16.48 -3.64 -1.45
N LEU A 281 -15.59 -3.59 -2.43
CA LEU A 281 -14.26 -4.20 -2.37
C LEU A 281 -13.20 -3.15 -2.64
N GLU A 282 -12.32 -2.90 -1.67
CA GLU A 282 -11.09 -2.16 -1.89
C GLU A 282 -9.93 -3.14 -1.95
N TRP A 283 -9.11 -3.07 -2.99
CA TRP A 283 -7.83 -3.75 -3.01
C TRP A 283 -6.69 -2.75 -3.19
N GLY A 284 -5.53 -3.07 -2.64
CA GLY A 284 -4.37 -2.21 -2.74
C GLY A 284 -3.13 -2.81 -2.11
N GLY A 285 -2.08 -2.00 -2.05
CA GLY A 285 -0.88 -2.39 -1.36
C GLY A 285 0.16 -1.29 -1.20
N MET A 286 1.28 -1.68 -0.62
CA MET A 286 2.44 -0.83 -0.37
C MET A 286 3.73 -1.64 -0.41
N GLU A 287 4.67 -1.18 -1.23
CA GLU A 287 6.05 -1.68 -1.22
C GLU A 287 6.84 -0.98 -0.10
N VAL A 288 7.46 -1.77 0.78
CA VAL A 288 8.39 -1.30 1.79
C VAL A 288 9.83 -1.45 1.25
N ILE A 289 10.24 -0.46 0.46
CA ILE A 289 11.64 -0.13 0.13
C ILE A 289 12.58 -0.05 1.35
N THR A 290 13.35 -1.10 1.66
CA THR A 290 14.52 -0.93 2.53
C THR A 290 15.65 -0.26 1.79
N VAL A 291 16.00 0.95 2.25
CA VAL A 291 17.32 1.58 2.04
C VAL A 291 18.40 0.85 2.82
#